data_AF-A0A7S3FCG0-F1
#
_entry.id   AF-A0A7S3FCG0-F1
#
_cell.length_a   1.000
_cell.length_b   1.000
_cell.length_c   1.000
_cell.angle_alpha   90.00
_cell.angle_beta   90.00
_cell.angle_gamma   90.00
#
_symmetry.space_group_name_H-M   'P 1'
#
loop_
_entity.id
_entity.type
_entity.pdbx_description
1 polymer ?
#
loop_
_entity_poly.entity_id
_entity_poly.type
_entity_poly.pdbx_seq_one_letter_code
_entity_poly.pdbx_strand_id
1 'polypeptide(L)'
;AGETALISRVVSLCLKHVRKVPVLVITSSPEQLAKMQAAVREASGIVADEVQRFSLFDETGRSLKAEWETLIADATKRLGGSTDNRCRVTVTDRFGGRGHDYQVMDKDANTNGGMIVIATSVPDEREWIQWRGRTARQDRPGQFHVVLNRKAPPFTSHSGLADQLEGMRSPDDRLQRLLEVADENIGSTLKKYELDQELGDMVNELTEAFFQRFPRGFDEPWPSVMHKQEDVKLRGLFEQLQASKGCTVKDFQKIARDRLGIELSGDTGWSFSDLWRPKRQGELSSLAGAGT
;
A
#
# COMPACT_ATOMS: atom_id res chain seq x y z
N ALA A 1 24.01 -3.45 -4.37
CA ALA A 1 24.16 -2.07 -4.90
C ALA A 1 23.17 -1.14 -4.18
N GLY A 2 23.53 0.14 -3.99
CA GLY A 2 22.72 1.14 -3.28
C GLY A 2 21.71 1.89 -4.16
N GLU A 3 21.06 2.93 -3.61
CA GLU A 3 20.04 3.75 -4.29
C GLU A 3 20.56 4.39 -5.59
N THR A 4 21.78 4.92 -5.59
CA THR A 4 22.43 5.52 -6.76
C THR A 4 22.55 4.56 -7.94
N ALA A 5 22.88 3.29 -7.68
CA ALA A 5 23.00 2.28 -8.73
C ALA A 5 21.64 1.89 -9.30
N LEU A 6 20.59 1.87 -8.48
CA LEU A 6 19.21 1.67 -8.93
C LEU A 6 18.79 2.80 -9.86
N ILE A 7 19.01 4.06 -9.46
CA ILE A 7 18.68 5.23 -10.28
C ILE A 7 19.45 5.19 -11.61
N SER A 8 20.76 4.96 -11.57
CA SER A 8 21.59 4.85 -12.77
C SER A 8 21.09 3.76 -13.73
N ARG A 9 20.68 2.60 -13.19
CA ARG A 9 20.12 1.51 -14.00
C ARG A 9 18.79 1.91 -14.64
N VAL A 10 17.90 2.56 -13.90
CA VAL A 10 16.61 3.04 -14.43
C VAL A 10 16.85 4.09 -15.52
N VAL A 11 17.72 5.08 -15.31
CA VAL A 11 18.08 6.08 -16.32
C VAL A 11 18.63 5.43 -17.59
N SER A 12 19.50 4.43 -17.47
CA SER A 12 20.01 3.66 -18.62
C SER A 12 18.89 2.97 -19.40
N LEU A 13 17.88 2.41 -18.71
CA LEU A 13 16.71 1.83 -19.36
C LEU A 13 15.84 2.89 -20.03
N CYS A 14 15.61 4.04 -19.39
CA CYS A 14 14.89 5.16 -20.01
C CYS A 14 15.57 5.58 -21.33
N LEU A 15 16.89 5.81 -21.32
CA LEU A 15 17.66 6.20 -22.51
C LEU A 15 17.58 5.16 -23.63
N LYS A 16 17.56 3.86 -23.29
CA LYS A 16 17.42 2.77 -24.25
C LYS A 16 16.06 2.78 -24.97
N HIS A 17 15.00 3.19 -24.28
CA HIS A 17 13.62 3.04 -24.75
C HIS A 17 12.97 4.34 -25.23
N VAL A 18 13.41 5.51 -24.77
CA VAL A 18 12.79 6.82 -25.00
C VAL A 18 12.60 7.18 -26.49
N ARG A 19 13.37 6.60 -27.41
CA ARG A 19 13.21 6.83 -28.87
C ARG A 19 12.32 5.81 -29.59
N LYS A 20 11.86 4.79 -28.87
CA LYS A 20 11.11 3.66 -29.45
C LYS A 20 9.68 3.65 -28.93
N VAL A 21 9.54 3.82 -27.63
CA VAL A 21 8.28 3.63 -26.92
C VAL A 21 8.15 4.62 -25.75
N PRO A 22 6.93 4.99 -25.36
CA PRO A 22 6.68 5.70 -24.10
C PRO A 22 7.21 4.91 -22.90
N VAL A 23 7.73 5.63 -21.91
CA VAL A 23 8.34 5.02 -20.71
C VAL A 23 7.57 5.48 -19.46
N LEU A 24 7.04 4.52 -18.70
CA LEU A 24 6.44 4.76 -17.40
C LEU A 24 7.33 4.18 -16.29
N VAL A 25 7.87 5.02 -15.42
CA VAL A 25 8.66 4.61 -14.26
C VAL A 25 7.80 4.69 -13.01
N ILE A 26 7.59 3.57 -12.33
CA ILE A 26 6.83 3.49 -11.07
C ILE A 26 7.80 3.35 -9.91
N THR A 27 7.84 4.36 -9.04
CA THR A 27 8.70 4.42 -7.86
C THR A 27 8.01 3.89 -6.61
N SER A 28 8.80 3.51 -5.60
CA SER A 28 8.29 2.96 -4.35
C SER A 28 7.69 3.99 -3.42
N SER A 29 8.07 5.26 -3.54
CA SER A 29 7.64 6.34 -2.64
C SER A 29 7.74 7.73 -3.29
N PRO A 30 7.07 8.76 -2.74
CA PRO A 30 7.15 10.15 -3.20
C PRO A 30 8.57 10.73 -3.14
N GLU A 31 9.39 10.33 -2.17
CA GLU A 31 10.77 10.79 -2.05
C GLU A 31 11.63 10.20 -3.17
N GLN A 32 11.44 8.91 -3.47
CA GLN A 32 12.12 8.27 -4.58
C GLN A 32 11.65 8.83 -5.92
N LEU A 33 10.36 9.18 -6.05
CA LEU A 33 9.81 9.86 -7.22
C LEU A 33 10.58 11.15 -7.53
N ALA A 34 10.76 12.03 -6.54
CA ALA A 34 11.48 13.29 -6.73
C ALA A 34 12.94 13.06 -7.18
N LYS A 35 13.68 12.16 -6.52
CA LYS A 35 15.06 11.84 -6.89
C LYS A 35 15.17 11.21 -8.29
N MET A 36 14.25 10.29 -8.62
CA MET A 36 14.24 9.61 -9.91
C MET A 36 13.91 10.58 -11.04
N GLN A 37 12.91 11.43 -10.85
CA GLN A 37 12.54 12.47 -11.81
C GLN A 37 13.72 13.41 -12.07
N ALA A 38 14.38 13.91 -11.01
CA ALA A 38 15.56 14.76 -11.15
C ALA A 38 16.67 14.07 -11.96
N ALA A 39 17.01 12.82 -11.62
CA ALA A 39 18.04 12.07 -12.32
C ALA A 39 17.71 11.78 -13.79
N VAL A 40 16.44 11.54 -14.11
CA VAL A 40 15.98 11.36 -15.50
C VAL A 40 16.03 12.67 -16.28
N ARG A 41 15.71 13.82 -15.65
CA ARG A 41 15.82 15.16 -16.27
C ARG A 41 17.26 15.56 -16.56
N GLU A 42 18.18 15.16 -15.71
CA GLU A 42 19.63 15.45 -15.86
C GLU A 42 20.33 14.50 -16.86
N ALA A 43 19.66 13.43 -17.30
CA ALA A 43 20.26 12.44 -18.17
C ALA A 43 20.52 12.98 -19.58
N SER A 44 21.77 12.94 -20.03
CA SER A 44 22.14 13.32 -21.39
C SER A 44 21.42 12.43 -22.42
N GLY A 45 20.54 13.02 -23.22
CA GLY A 45 19.73 12.31 -24.23
C GLY A 45 18.23 12.29 -23.95
N ILE A 46 17.82 12.80 -22.78
CA ILE A 46 16.42 13.10 -22.44
C ILE A 46 16.30 14.61 -22.26
N VAL A 47 15.30 15.24 -22.89
CA VAL A 47 15.06 16.67 -22.69
C VAL A 47 14.32 16.87 -21.39
N ALA A 48 14.84 17.74 -20.53
CA ALA A 48 14.35 17.92 -19.17
C ALA A 48 12.87 18.34 -19.09
N ASP A 49 12.38 19.12 -20.06
CA ASP A 49 10.99 19.60 -20.15
C ASP A 49 10.02 18.53 -20.67
N GLU A 50 10.56 17.43 -21.20
CA GLU A 50 9.81 16.29 -21.70
C GLU A 50 9.64 15.20 -20.64
N VAL A 51 10.34 15.31 -19.50
CA VAL A 51 10.15 14.39 -18.37
C VAL A 51 8.94 14.85 -17.57
N GLN A 52 7.94 13.99 -17.49
CA GLN A 52 6.72 14.26 -16.78
C GLN A 52 6.70 13.60 -15.42
N ARG A 53 6.15 14.30 -14.43
CA ARG A 53 5.77 13.74 -13.14
C ARG A 53 4.27 13.42 -13.14
N PHE A 54 3.89 12.28 -12.59
CA PHE A 54 2.49 11.95 -12.36
C PHE A 54 2.29 11.45 -10.92
N SER A 55 1.55 12.20 -10.12
CA SER A 55 1.26 11.87 -8.72
C SER A 55 -0.05 12.55 -8.29
N LEU A 56 -0.52 12.25 -7.07
CA LEU A 56 -1.73 12.89 -6.52
C LEU A 56 -1.52 14.40 -6.30
N PHE A 57 -0.33 14.78 -5.86
CA PHE A 57 0.08 16.15 -5.59
C PHE A 57 1.34 16.50 -6.36
N ASP A 58 1.53 17.78 -6.66
CA ASP A 58 2.79 18.32 -7.19
C ASP A 58 3.84 18.50 -6.09
N GLU A 59 4.99 19.07 -6.47
CA GLU A 59 6.12 19.33 -5.55
C GLU A 59 5.76 20.32 -4.43
N THR A 60 4.71 21.13 -4.62
CA THR A 60 4.21 22.12 -3.64
C THR A 60 3.05 21.60 -2.79
N GLY A 61 2.60 20.36 -3.02
CA GLY A 61 1.44 19.78 -2.33
C GLY A 61 0.09 20.17 -2.94
N ARG A 62 0.06 20.84 -4.10
CA ARG A 62 -1.18 21.16 -4.82
C ARG A 62 -1.69 19.91 -5.53
N SER A 63 -3.00 19.66 -5.43
CA SER A 63 -3.65 18.53 -6.09
C SER A 63 -3.57 18.63 -7.61
N LEU A 64 -3.14 17.56 -8.26
CA LEU A 64 -3.03 17.47 -9.73
C LEU A 64 -4.32 16.95 -10.39
N LYS A 65 -5.42 16.80 -9.64
CA LYS A 65 -6.65 16.12 -10.09
C LYS A 65 -7.22 16.67 -11.39
N ALA A 66 -7.18 17.98 -11.57
CA ALA A 66 -7.69 18.64 -12.79
C ALA A 66 -6.80 18.37 -14.03
N GLU A 67 -5.53 18.01 -13.82
CA GLU A 67 -4.55 17.85 -14.89
C GLU A 67 -4.32 16.36 -15.24
N TRP A 68 -4.90 15.41 -14.49
CA TRP A 68 -4.64 13.97 -14.67
C TRP A 68 -4.94 13.46 -16.07
N GLU A 69 -6.09 13.82 -16.66
CA GLU A 69 -6.46 13.35 -18.00
C GLU A 69 -5.43 13.81 -19.05
N THR A 70 -5.02 15.07 -18.98
CA THR A 70 -3.98 15.64 -19.85
C THR A 70 -2.64 14.95 -19.64
N LEU A 71 -2.23 14.75 -18.39
CA LEU A 71 -0.98 14.07 -18.03
C LEU A 71 -0.96 12.63 -18.56
N ILE A 72 -2.06 11.89 -18.45
CA ILE A 72 -2.15 10.51 -18.95
C ILE A 72 -2.09 10.48 -20.48
N ALA A 73 -2.84 11.37 -21.13
CA ALA A 73 -2.82 11.48 -22.58
C ALA A 73 -1.43 11.87 -23.11
N ASP A 74 -0.72 12.77 -22.42
CA ASP A 74 0.61 13.22 -22.82
C ASP A 74 1.69 12.16 -22.58
N ALA A 75 1.50 11.30 -21.57
CA ALA A 75 2.43 10.22 -21.25
C ALA A 75 2.59 9.21 -22.39
N THR A 76 1.58 9.04 -23.26
CA THR A 76 1.63 8.08 -24.38
C THR A 76 1.93 8.72 -25.73
N LYS A 77 2.06 10.06 -25.78
CA LYS A 77 2.34 10.79 -27.03
C LYS A 77 3.81 10.71 -27.40
N ARG A 78 4.04 10.69 -28.73
CA ARG A 78 5.34 10.98 -29.33
C ARG A 78 5.60 12.48 -29.22
N LEU A 79 6.86 12.83 -29.02
CA LEU A 79 7.35 14.19 -28.84
C LEU A 79 8.06 14.65 -30.10
N GLY A 80 7.84 15.92 -30.45
CA GLY A 80 8.40 16.56 -31.65
C GLY A 80 7.61 16.30 -32.94
N GLY A 81 8.22 16.66 -34.07
CA GLY A 81 7.60 16.58 -35.42
C GLY A 81 7.93 15.27 -36.14
N SER A 82 7.71 15.22 -37.46
CA SER A 82 7.92 14.03 -38.30
C SER A 82 9.36 13.47 -38.30
N THR A 83 10.34 14.26 -37.86
CA THR A 83 11.75 13.88 -37.78
C THR A 83 12.23 13.53 -36.37
N ASP A 84 11.39 13.75 -35.35
CA ASP A 84 11.72 13.48 -33.95
C ASP A 84 10.88 12.31 -33.46
N ASN A 85 11.57 11.22 -33.12
CA ASN A 85 10.95 9.98 -32.70
C ASN A 85 11.06 9.77 -31.17
N ARG A 86 11.24 10.83 -30.40
CA ARG A 86 11.26 10.72 -28.93
C ARG A 86 9.85 10.49 -28.39
N CYS A 87 9.77 9.78 -27.29
CA CYS A 87 8.56 9.53 -26.53
C CYS A 87 8.72 10.12 -25.14
N ARG A 88 7.60 10.39 -24.48
CA ARG A 88 7.62 10.94 -23.12
C ARG A 88 8.14 9.91 -22.11
N VAL A 89 8.88 10.40 -21.11
CA VAL A 89 9.22 9.63 -19.91
C VAL A 89 8.38 10.17 -18.76
N THR A 90 7.51 9.34 -18.22
CA THR A 90 6.66 9.67 -17.07
C THR A 90 7.16 8.93 -15.84
N VAL A 91 7.49 9.68 -14.80
CA VAL A 91 7.85 9.13 -13.49
C VAL A 91 6.67 9.32 -12.54
N THR A 92 6.27 8.25 -11.87
CA THR A 92 5.14 8.22 -10.95
C THR A 92 5.49 7.43 -9.70
N ASP A 93 4.78 7.65 -8.60
CA ASP A 93 4.77 6.75 -7.46
C ASP A 93 3.69 5.66 -7.66
N ARG A 94 3.30 4.94 -6.61
CA ARG A 94 2.26 3.90 -6.69
C ARG A 94 0.92 4.41 -7.25
N PHE A 95 0.65 5.72 -7.17
CA PHE A 95 -0.58 6.32 -7.67
C PHE A 95 -0.78 6.06 -9.16
N GLY A 96 0.24 6.33 -9.99
CA GLY A 96 0.12 6.18 -11.45
C GLY A 96 0.08 4.74 -11.94
N GLY A 97 0.36 3.77 -11.05
CA GLY A 97 0.15 2.35 -11.34
C GLY A 97 -1.33 1.93 -11.33
N ARG A 98 -2.25 2.75 -10.80
CA ARG A 98 -3.66 2.40 -10.57
C ARG A 98 -4.60 3.28 -11.39
N GLY A 99 -5.78 2.77 -11.74
CA GLY A 99 -6.94 3.56 -12.21
C GLY A 99 -6.85 4.29 -13.56
N HIS A 100 -5.66 4.44 -14.17
CA HIS A 100 -5.44 5.34 -15.32
C HIS A 100 -5.13 4.62 -16.62
N ASP A 101 -5.91 4.88 -17.68
CA ASP A 101 -5.76 4.19 -18.96
C ASP A 101 -4.72 4.86 -19.86
N TYR A 102 -3.56 4.21 -20.03
CA TYR A 102 -2.52 4.67 -20.95
C TYR A 102 -2.75 4.07 -22.34
N GLN A 103 -3.41 4.83 -23.21
CA GLN A 103 -3.68 4.40 -24.59
C GLN A 103 -2.55 4.83 -25.52
N VAL A 104 -1.76 3.85 -25.98
CA VAL A 104 -0.69 4.08 -26.97
C VAL A 104 -1.27 4.00 -28.38
N MET A 105 -1.57 5.15 -28.96
CA MET A 105 -2.13 5.25 -30.32
C MET A 105 -1.06 5.24 -31.42
N ASP A 106 0.21 5.45 -31.05
CA ASP A 106 1.34 5.49 -31.98
C ASP A 106 1.65 4.08 -32.55
N LYS A 107 1.61 3.94 -33.87
CA LYS A 107 1.81 2.65 -34.57
C LYS A 107 3.23 2.13 -34.41
N ASP A 108 4.22 3.02 -34.44
CA ASP A 108 5.63 2.63 -34.32
C ASP A 108 5.94 2.14 -32.90
N ALA A 109 5.42 2.80 -31.87
CA ALA A 109 5.54 2.37 -30.49
C ALA A 109 4.89 1.00 -30.28
N ASN A 110 3.70 0.77 -30.82
CA ASN A 110 3.04 -0.53 -30.78
C ASN A 110 3.86 -1.62 -31.48
N THR A 111 4.50 -1.32 -32.61
CA THR A 111 5.40 -2.25 -33.32
C THR A 111 6.67 -2.54 -32.51
N ASN A 112 7.13 -1.57 -31.72
CA ASN A 112 8.26 -1.72 -30.78
C ASN A 112 7.86 -2.34 -29.43
N GLY A 113 6.62 -2.82 -29.30
CA GLY A 113 6.13 -3.57 -28.15
C GLY A 113 5.38 -2.75 -27.11
N GLY A 114 4.82 -1.60 -27.51
CA GLY A 114 3.95 -0.78 -26.67
C GLY A 114 4.71 0.04 -25.62
N MET A 115 3.99 0.65 -24.68
CA MET A 115 4.61 1.40 -23.58
C MET A 115 5.42 0.46 -22.70
N ILE A 116 6.60 0.86 -22.22
CA ILE A 116 7.36 0.08 -21.24
C ILE A 116 7.11 0.57 -19.81
N VAL A 117 6.91 -0.36 -18.88
CA VAL A 117 6.80 -0.07 -17.44
C VAL A 117 8.10 -0.46 -16.72
N ILE A 118 8.73 0.47 -16.01
CA ILE A 118 9.92 0.22 -15.19
C ILE A 118 9.53 0.40 -13.73
N ALA A 119 9.46 -0.69 -12.98
CA ALA A 119 9.09 -0.69 -11.57
C ALA A 119 10.33 -0.78 -10.68
N THR A 120 10.43 0.08 -9.66
CA THR A 120 11.52 0.05 -8.65
C THR A 120 11.11 -0.65 -7.35
N SER A 121 9.89 -1.18 -7.30
CA SER A 121 9.37 -2.01 -6.22
C SER A 121 8.44 -3.08 -6.78
N VAL A 122 8.20 -4.12 -5.99
CA VAL A 122 7.19 -5.14 -6.29
C VAL A 122 6.10 -5.00 -5.23
N PRO A 123 4.86 -4.67 -5.61
CA PRO A 123 3.72 -4.62 -4.71
C PRO A 123 3.10 -6.03 -4.55
N ASP A 124 1.93 -6.13 -3.93
CA ASP A 124 1.15 -7.36 -3.89
C ASP A 124 0.67 -7.80 -5.29
N GLU A 125 0.22 -9.06 -5.39
CA GLU A 125 -0.19 -9.64 -6.68
C GLU A 125 -1.31 -8.82 -7.35
N ARG A 126 -2.29 -8.35 -6.58
CA ARG A 126 -3.42 -7.59 -7.11
C ARG A 126 -2.97 -6.25 -7.68
N GLU A 127 -2.13 -5.53 -6.96
CA GLU A 127 -1.56 -4.26 -7.45
C GLU A 127 -0.62 -4.49 -8.64
N TRP A 128 0.18 -5.56 -8.63
CA TRP A 128 1.06 -5.90 -9.74
C TRP A 128 0.31 -6.17 -11.04
N ILE A 129 -0.84 -6.87 -10.97
CA ILE A 129 -1.73 -7.06 -12.12
C ILE A 129 -2.18 -5.70 -12.69
N GLN A 130 -2.48 -4.73 -11.83
CA GLN A 130 -2.87 -3.38 -12.28
C GLN A 130 -1.73 -2.66 -12.99
N TRP A 131 -0.50 -2.80 -12.49
CA TRP A 131 0.70 -2.19 -13.09
C TRP A 131 1.02 -2.83 -14.45
N ARG A 132 0.97 -4.16 -14.55
CA ARG A 132 1.10 -4.87 -15.85
C ARG A 132 0.02 -4.42 -16.83
N GLY A 133 -1.19 -4.21 -16.33
CA GLY A 133 -2.29 -3.63 -17.11
C GLY A 133 -2.07 -2.19 -17.56
N ARG A 134 -0.96 -1.50 -17.22
CA ARG A 134 -0.60 -0.22 -17.84
C ARG A 134 0.09 -0.42 -19.19
N THR A 135 0.85 -1.49 -19.38
CA THR A 135 1.69 -1.69 -20.58
C THR A 135 1.03 -2.53 -21.68
N ALA A 136 0.34 -3.62 -21.33
CA ALA A 136 -0.32 -4.52 -22.27
C ALA A 136 -1.84 -4.38 -22.17
N ARG A 137 -2.42 -3.46 -22.94
CA ARG A 137 -3.88 -3.24 -23.02
C ARG A 137 -4.44 -3.55 -24.41
N GLN A 138 -5.70 -3.99 -24.47
CA GLN A 138 -6.45 -4.18 -25.73
C GLN A 138 -5.70 -5.02 -26.77
N ASP A 139 -5.17 -6.17 -26.34
CA ASP A 139 -4.38 -7.10 -27.17
C ASP A 139 -3.11 -6.50 -27.79
N ARG A 140 -2.62 -5.38 -27.25
CA ARG A 140 -1.34 -4.78 -27.62
C ARG A 140 -0.19 -5.43 -26.84
N PRO A 141 0.98 -5.61 -27.47
CA PRO A 141 2.17 -6.04 -26.76
C PRO A 141 2.54 -5.01 -25.68
N GLY A 142 3.03 -5.52 -24.54
CA GLY A 142 3.55 -4.72 -23.46
C GLY A 142 4.88 -5.27 -22.96
N GLN A 143 5.65 -4.42 -22.29
CA GLN A 143 6.98 -4.70 -21.79
C GLN A 143 7.14 -4.13 -20.38
N PHE A 144 7.87 -4.83 -19.53
CA PHE A 144 8.23 -4.31 -18.22
C PHE A 144 9.65 -4.69 -17.79
N HIS A 145 10.21 -3.87 -16.91
CA HIS A 145 11.42 -4.16 -16.15
C HIS A 145 11.14 -3.95 -14.67
N VAL A 146 11.65 -4.86 -13.84
CA VAL A 146 11.69 -4.70 -12.39
C VAL A 146 13.14 -4.48 -11.99
N VAL A 147 13.42 -3.34 -11.35
CA VAL A 147 14.76 -2.95 -10.92
C VAL A 147 14.76 -2.75 -9.41
N LEU A 148 15.26 -3.73 -8.67
CA LEU A 148 15.35 -3.67 -7.22
C LEU A 148 16.80 -3.48 -6.76
N ASN A 149 16.96 -2.89 -5.58
CA ASN A 149 18.21 -2.90 -4.86
C ASN A 149 18.08 -3.81 -3.62
N ARG A 150 19.20 -4.27 -3.05
CA ARG A 150 19.21 -5.19 -1.89
C ARG A 150 18.64 -4.58 -0.59
N LYS A 151 18.35 -3.28 -0.57
CA LYS A 151 17.71 -2.57 0.56
C LYS A 151 16.19 -2.43 0.36
N ALA A 152 15.62 -2.97 -0.73
CA ALA A 152 14.19 -2.94 -0.95
C ALA A 152 13.44 -3.75 0.14
N PRO A 153 12.19 -3.37 0.49
CA PRO A 153 11.40 -4.02 1.53
C PRO A 153 11.34 -5.56 1.51
N PRO A 154 11.21 -6.25 0.35
CA PRO A 154 11.19 -7.72 0.34
C PRO A 154 12.50 -8.34 0.86
N PHE A 155 13.65 -7.70 0.61
CA PHE A 155 14.95 -8.23 1.03
C PHE A 155 15.32 -7.91 2.48
N THR A 156 14.75 -6.84 3.03
CA THR A 156 14.96 -6.49 4.44
C THR A 156 14.05 -7.31 5.37
N SER A 157 12.87 -7.71 4.88
CA SER A 157 11.94 -8.56 5.62
C SER A 157 12.32 -10.05 5.58
N HIS A 158 12.93 -10.51 4.48
CA HIS A 158 13.28 -11.92 4.27
C HIS A 158 14.77 -12.08 4.00
N SER A 159 15.51 -12.46 5.05
CA SER A 159 16.95 -12.73 4.95
C SER A 159 17.23 -13.85 3.95
N GLY A 160 18.25 -13.68 3.10
CA GLY A 160 18.64 -14.65 2.07
C GLY A 160 17.79 -14.63 0.80
N LEU A 161 16.67 -13.89 0.75
CA LEU A 161 15.81 -13.83 -0.44
C LEU A 161 16.57 -13.31 -1.68
N ALA A 162 17.43 -12.29 -1.51
CA ALA A 162 18.21 -11.75 -2.62
C ALA A 162 19.11 -12.81 -3.29
N ASP A 163 19.80 -13.61 -2.48
CA ASP A 163 20.70 -14.66 -2.99
C ASP A 163 19.90 -15.83 -3.58
N GLN A 164 18.73 -16.15 -3.00
CA GLN A 164 17.79 -17.12 -3.56
C GLN A 164 17.34 -16.70 -4.96
N LEU A 165 16.93 -15.45 -5.15
CA LEU A 165 16.49 -14.94 -6.45
C LEU A 165 17.63 -14.92 -7.48
N GLU A 166 18.85 -14.57 -7.06
CA GLU A 166 20.02 -14.62 -7.95
C GLU A 166 20.32 -16.04 -8.45
N GLY A 167 20.06 -17.06 -7.62
CA GLY A 167 20.16 -18.47 -7.99
C GLY A 167 19.06 -18.99 -8.94
N MET A 168 17.93 -18.29 -9.06
CA MET A 168 16.85 -18.66 -9.98
C MET A 168 17.19 -18.29 -11.42
N ARG A 169 16.90 -19.16 -12.39
CA ARG A 169 17.22 -18.92 -13.81
C ARG A 169 16.18 -18.05 -14.53
N SER A 170 14.90 -18.20 -14.18
CA SER A 170 13.80 -17.52 -14.86
C SER A 170 13.51 -16.17 -14.20
N PRO A 171 13.45 -15.06 -14.98
CA PRO A 171 12.95 -13.78 -14.48
C PRO A 171 11.51 -13.86 -13.96
N ASP A 172 10.68 -14.71 -14.55
CA ASP A 172 9.28 -14.85 -14.16
C ASP A 172 9.17 -15.57 -12.81
N ASP A 173 9.97 -16.62 -12.57
CA ASP A 173 10.01 -17.30 -11.27
C ASP A 173 10.49 -16.36 -10.16
N ARG A 174 11.46 -15.49 -10.48
CA ARG A 174 11.94 -14.48 -9.53
C ARG A 174 10.85 -13.49 -9.17
N LEU A 175 10.07 -13.04 -10.15
CA LEU A 175 8.96 -12.14 -9.95
C LEU A 175 7.83 -12.80 -9.14
N GLN A 176 7.46 -14.04 -9.50
CA GLN A 176 6.44 -14.79 -8.77
C GLN A 176 6.81 -14.93 -7.29
N ARG A 177 8.07 -15.29 -7.00
CA ARG A 177 8.53 -15.39 -5.61
C ARG A 177 8.49 -14.05 -4.87
N LEU A 178 8.79 -12.95 -5.55
CA LEU A 178 8.68 -11.61 -4.95
C LEU A 178 7.23 -11.24 -4.63
N LEU A 179 6.26 -11.64 -5.47
CA LEU A 179 4.83 -11.41 -5.23
C LEU A 179 4.32 -12.22 -4.03
N GLU A 180 4.67 -13.51 -3.96
CA GLU A 180 4.32 -14.36 -2.80
C GLU A 180 4.81 -13.75 -1.48
N VAL A 181 6.06 -13.30 -1.43
CA VAL A 181 6.63 -12.64 -0.26
C VAL A 181 5.91 -11.32 0.07
N ALA A 182 5.47 -10.56 -0.93
CA ALA A 182 4.69 -9.35 -0.71
C ALA A 182 3.32 -9.67 -0.07
N ASP A 183 2.66 -10.73 -0.53
CA ASP A 183 1.37 -11.16 0.00
C ASP A 183 1.48 -11.73 1.42
N GLU A 184 2.54 -12.49 1.72
CA GLU A 184 2.86 -12.97 3.07
C GLU A 184 2.99 -11.80 4.07
N ASN A 185 3.67 -10.72 3.65
CA ASN A 185 3.80 -9.51 4.48
C ASN A 185 2.44 -8.84 4.75
N ILE A 186 1.53 -8.82 3.78
CA ILE A 186 0.15 -8.32 3.98
C ILE A 186 -0.59 -9.20 4.98
N GLY A 187 -0.51 -10.53 4.82
CA GLY A 187 -1.13 -11.47 5.76
C GLY A 187 -0.63 -11.27 7.19
N SER A 188 0.67 -11.03 7.38
CA SER A 188 1.23 -10.73 8.71
C SER A 188 0.75 -9.39 9.27
N THR A 189 0.56 -8.39 8.41
CA THR A 189 0.09 -7.06 8.80
C THR A 189 -1.39 -7.09 9.18
N LEU A 190 -2.22 -7.83 8.43
CA LEU A 190 -3.64 -8.03 8.76
C LEU A 190 -3.81 -8.72 10.11
N LYS A 191 -3.06 -9.79 10.38
CA LYS A 191 -3.06 -10.46 11.69
C LYS A 191 -2.70 -9.53 12.85
N LYS A 192 -1.78 -8.58 12.61
CA LYS A 192 -1.45 -7.58 13.61
C LYS A 192 -2.63 -6.63 13.88
N TYR A 193 -3.33 -6.20 12.83
CA TYR A 193 -4.52 -5.37 12.98
C TYR A 193 -5.68 -6.12 13.65
N GLU A 194 -5.84 -7.42 13.40
CA GLU A 194 -6.80 -8.27 14.12
C GLU A 194 -6.51 -8.26 15.64
N LEU A 195 -5.25 -8.46 16.04
CA LEU A 195 -4.87 -8.40 17.45
C LEU A 195 -5.10 -7.01 18.05
N ASP A 196 -4.74 -5.95 17.33
CA ASP A 196 -4.96 -4.57 17.79
C ASP A 196 -6.46 -4.26 17.97
N GLN A 197 -7.31 -4.81 17.09
CA GLN A 197 -8.76 -4.68 17.17
C GLN A 197 -9.34 -5.46 18.36
N GLU A 198 -8.95 -6.72 18.55
CA GLU A 198 -9.37 -7.54 19.70
C GLU A 198 -9.00 -6.88 21.03
N LEU A 199 -7.79 -6.32 21.13
CA LEU A 199 -7.36 -5.56 22.31
C LEU A 199 -8.19 -4.30 22.51
N GLY A 200 -8.55 -3.60 21.43
CA GLY A 200 -9.44 -2.43 21.47
C GLY A 200 -10.82 -2.76 22.01
N ASP A 201 -11.42 -3.86 21.54
CA ASP A 201 -12.73 -4.34 21.98
C ASP A 201 -12.71 -4.71 23.48
N MET A 202 -11.63 -5.36 23.93
CA MET A 202 -11.45 -5.70 25.35
C MET A 202 -11.21 -4.49 26.24
N VAL A 203 -10.51 -3.46 25.75
CA VAL A 203 -10.40 -2.18 26.45
C VAL A 203 -11.78 -1.55 26.61
N ASN A 204 -12.63 -1.62 25.58
CA ASN A 204 -14.00 -1.13 25.67
C ASN A 204 -14.82 -1.92 26.69
N GLU A 205 -14.83 -3.27 26.61
CA GLU A 205 -15.55 -4.14 27.56
C GLU A 205 -15.09 -3.91 29.00
N LEU A 206 -13.78 -3.79 29.24
CA LEU A 206 -13.23 -3.48 30.56
C LEU A 206 -13.72 -2.14 31.07
N THR A 207 -13.72 -1.13 30.20
CA THR A 207 -14.12 0.23 30.56
C THR A 207 -15.61 0.30 30.88
N GLU A 208 -16.44 -0.38 30.10
CA GLU A 208 -17.88 -0.51 30.35
C GLU A 208 -18.14 -1.24 31.68
N ALA A 209 -17.53 -2.41 31.90
CA ALA A 209 -17.68 -3.17 33.14
C ALA A 209 -17.19 -2.38 34.37
N PHE A 210 -16.09 -1.64 34.21
CA PHE A 210 -15.55 -0.78 35.27
C PHE A 210 -16.53 0.34 35.62
N PHE A 211 -17.06 1.07 34.65
CA PHE A 211 -17.99 2.18 34.92
C PHE A 211 -19.41 1.71 35.28
N GLN A 212 -19.81 0.49 34.94
CA GLN A 212 -21.02 -0.11 35.52
C GLN A 212 -20.84 -0.39 37.02
N ARG A 213 -19.66 -0.86 37.43
CA ARG A 213 -19.33 -1.16 38.82
C ARG A 213 -19.04 0.09 39.66
N PHE A 214 -18.47 1.10 39.03
CA PHE A 214 -18.11 2.40 39.62
C PHE A 214 -18.74 3.52 38.77
N PRO A 215 -20.06 3.71 38.88
CA PRO A 215 -20.78 4.70 38.09
C PRO A 215 -20.29 6.10 38.41
N ARG A 216 -20.28 6.95 37.38
CA ARG A 216 -19.89 8.36 37.50
C ARG A 216 -20.75 9.25 36.64
N GLY A 217 -21.00 10.47 37.12
CA GLY A 217 -21.58 11.53 36.32
C GLY A 217 -20.62 12.00 35.22
N PHE A 218 -21.18 12.51 34.12
CA PHE A 218 -20.43 13.03 32.98
C PHE A 218 -19.48 14.17 33.37
N ASP A 219 -19.91 15.04 34.28
CA ASP A 219 -19.15 16.23 34.73
C ASP A 219 -18.28 15.96 35.96
N GLU A 220 -18.18 14.72 36.43
CA GLU A 220 -17.36 14.41 37.61
C GLU A 220 -15.85 14.52 37.29
N PRO A 221 -15.05 15.13 38.18
CA PRO A 221 -13.62 15.26 37.99
C PRO A 221 -12.94 13.89 37.91
N TRP A 222 -11.86 13.80 37.12
CA TRP A 222 -11.03 12.60 37.02
C TRP A 222 -9.66 12.83 37.68
N PRO A 223 -9.22 11.98 38.63
CA PRO A 223 -9.94 10.84 39.22
C PRO A 223 -11.14 11.25 40.09
N SER A 224 -12.14 10.37 40.20
CA SER A 224 -13.31 10.53 41.06
C SER A 224 -12.89 10.71 42.52
N VAL A 225 -13.66 11.50 43.28
CA VAL A 225 -13.45 11.66 44.73
C VAL A 225 -13.87 10.38 45.47
N MET A 226 -14.92 9.70 45.00
CA MET A 226 -15.51 8.51 45.64
C MET A 226 -14.75 7.23 45.27
N HIS A 227 -14.30 7.11 44.02
CA HIS A 227 -13.65 5.90 43.48
C HIS A 227 -12.18 6.12 43.10
N LYS A 228 -11.52 7.08 43.77
CA LYS A 228 -10.15 7.50 43.47
C LYS A 228 -9.16 6.35 43.39
N GLN A 229 -9.29 5.37 44.29
CA GLN A 229 -8.35 4.25 44.36
C GLN A 229 -8.52 3.31 43.17
N GLU A 230 -9.75 3.08 42.75
CA GLU A 230 -10.13 2.25 41.60
C GLU A 230 -9.70 2.92 40.29
N ASP A 231 -9.92 4.23 40.15
CA ASP A 231 -9.50 5.01 38.98
C ASP A 231 -7.98 5.01 38.80
N VAL A 232 -7.23 5.10 39.90
CA VAL A 232 -5.76 4.97 39.89
C VAL A 232 -5.33 3.57 39.46
N LYS A 233 -6.05 2.51 39.87
CA LYS A 233 -5.78 1.13 39.42
C LYS A 233 -6.07 0.97 37.92
N LEU A 234 -7.18 1.51 37.42
CA LEU A 234 -7.53 1.48 35.99
C LEU A 234 -6.48 2.23 35.15
N ARG A 235 -6.08 3.42 35.58
CA ARG A 235 -5.02 4.19 34.90
C ARG A 235 -3.69 3.43 34.88
N GLY A 236 -3.27 2.88 36.02
CA GLY A 236 -2.04 2.09 36.11
C GLY A 236 -2.07 0.81 35.27
N LEU A 237 -3.26 0.26 35.00
CA LEU A 237 -3.44 -0.84 34.05
C LEU A 237 -3.19 -0.37 32.61
N PHE A 238 -3.79 0.75 32.17
CA PHE A 238 -3.56 1.27 30.82
C PHE A 238 -2.12 1.71 30.57
N GLU A 239 -1.48 2.34 31.55
CA GLU A 239 -0.06 2.71 31.46
C GLU A 239 0.83 1.47 31.32
N GLN A 240 0.51 0.38 32.05
CA GLN A 240 1.23 -0.89 31.92
C GLN A 240 1.02 -1.52 30.54
N LEU A 241 -0.20 -1.48 30.00
CA LEU A 241 -0.50 -1.99 28.66
C LEU A 241 0.24 -1.23 27.56
N GLN A 242 0.29 0.09 27.66
CA GLN A 242 1.05 0.94 26.73
C GLN A 242 2.57 0.68 26.83
N ALA A 243 3.06 0.36 28.03
CA ALA A 243 4.48 0.04 28.25
C ALA A 243 4.83 -1.40 27.80
N SER A 244 3.90 -2.35 27.90
CA SER A 244 4.11 -3.72 27.47
C SER A 244 4.07 -3.83 25.94
N LYS A 245 5.24 -3.96 25.31
CA LYS A 245 5.32 -4.32 23.90
C LYS A 245 4.84 -5.76 23.72
N GLY A 246 3.66 -5.94 23.10
CA GLY A 246 3.12 -7.26 22.76
C GLY A 246 2.29 -7.92 23.87
N CYS A 247 1.43 -7.15 24.55
CA CYS A 247 0.40 -7.71 25.43
C CYS A 247 -0.52 -8.65 24.63
N THR A 248 -0.70 -9.90 25.08
CA THR A 248 -1.67 -10.82 24.48
C THR A 248 -3.05 -10.65 25.11
N VAL A 249 -4.10 -11.12 24.42
CA VAL A 249 -5.48 -11.19 24.95
C VAL A 249 -5.54 -11.87 26.32
N LYS A 250 -4.79 -12.96 26.51
CA LYS A 250 -4.74 -13.69 27.79
C LYS A 250 -4.07 -12.89 28.91
N ASP A 251 -3.01 -12.15 28.57
CA ASP A 251 -2.33 -11.30 29.54
C ASP A 251 -3.25 -10.16 29.98
N PHE A 252 -3.99 -9.56 29.04
CA PHE A 252 -4.94 -8.51 29.34
C PHE A 252 -6.09 -9.01 30.25
N GLN A 253 -6.69 -10.16 29.92
CA GLN A 253 -7.73 -10.79 30.76
C GLN A 253 -7.22 -11.06 32.18
N LYS A 254 -5.99 -11.57 32.30
CA LYS A 254 -5.36 -11.83 33.59
C LYS A 254 -5.14 -10.53 34.37
N ILE A 255 -4.61 -9.48 33.73
CA ILE A 255 -4.34 -8.20 34.38
C ILE A 255 -5.66 -7.53 34.84
N ALA A 256 -6.71 -7.58 34.01
CA ALA A 256 -8.04 -7.08 34.36
C ALA A 256 -8.62 -7.79 35.59
N ARG A 257 -8.52 -9.13 35.63
CA ARG A 257 -8.96 -9.93 36.78
C ARG A 257 -8.14 -9.61 38.03
N ASP A 258 -6.82 -9.65 37.92
CA ASP A 258 -5.91 -9.54 39.06
C ASP A 258 -5.95 -8.14 39.70
N ARG A 259 -6.12 -7.08 38.90
CA ARG A 259 -6.07 -5.68 39.39
C ARG A 259 -7.43 -5.06 39.68
N LEU A 260 -8.44 -5.38 38.88
CA LEU A 260 -9.76 -4.75 38.95
C LEU A 260 -10.86 -5.73 39.38
N GLY A 261 -10.56 -7.04 39.44
CA GLY A 261 -11.55 -8.05 39.77
C GLY A 261 -12.69 -8.09 38.74
N ILE A 262 -12.39 -7.77 37.48
CA ILE A 262 -13.32 -7.81 36.35
C ILE A 262 -12.94 -9.01 35.48
N GLU A 263 -13.89 -9.90 35.24
CA GLU A 263 -13.74 -10.98 34.27
C GLU A 263 -14.27 -10.53 32.92
N LEU A 264 -13.42 -10.59 31.90
CA LEU A 264 -13.77 -10.25 30.53
C LEU A 264 -14.11 -11.52 29.78
N SER A 265 -15.17 -11.46 28.98
CA SER A 265 -15.53 -12.54 28.09
C SER A 265 -14.59 -12.53 26.89
N GLY A 266 -13.72 -13.53 26.76
CA GLY A 266 -12.84 -13.67 25.59
C GLY A 266 -13.55 -14.04 24.30
N ASP A 267 -14.87 -13.90 24.26
CA ASP A 267 -15.73 -14.28 23.16
C ASP A 267 -16.31 -12.98 22.59
N THR A 268 -15.54 -12.31 21.75
CA THR A 268 -15.91 -11.02 21.13
C THR A 268 -17.08 -11.16 20.14
N GLY A 269 -17.71 -12.33 20.05
CA GLY A 269 -18.90 -12.58 19.22
C GLY A 269 -18.67 -12.42 17.71
N TRP A 270 -17.42 -12.23 17.30
CA TRP A 270 -17.04 -11.98 15.92
C TRP A 270 -15.90 -12.90 15.52
N SER A 271 -16.25 -13.99 14.85
CA SER A 271 -15.30 -14.86 14.17
C SER A 271 -15.37 -14.60 12.67
N PHE A 272 -14.22 -14.53 12.01
CA PHE A 272 -14.16 -14.43 10.54
C PHE A 272 -14.89 -15.59 9.83
N SER A 273 -15.16 -16.72 10.52
CA SER A 273 -16.04 -17.79 10.01
C SER A 273 -17.47 -17.34 9.73
N ASP A 274 -17.94 -16.26 10.36
CA ASP A 274 -19.28 -15.71 10.14
C ASP A 274 -19.37 -14.88 8.86
N LEU A 275 -18.24 -14.39 8.34
CA LEU A 275 -18.11 -13.71 7.04
C LEU A 275 -18.15 -14.68 5.85
N TRP A 276 -17.82 -15.96 6.09
CA TRP A 276 -17.82 -17.04 5.10
C TRP A 276 -19.04 -17.96 5.17
N ARG A 277 -20.07 -17.62 5.96
CA ARG A 277 -21.36 -18.32 5.86
C ARG A 277 -22.01 -17.98 4.52
N PRO A 278 -22.41 -18.97 3.70
CA PRO A 278 -23.24 -18.70 2.55
C PRO A 278 -24.51 -17.99 3.05
N LYS A 279 -24.76 -16.76 2.59
CA LYS A 279 -25.98 -16.03 2.92
C LYS A 279 -27.18 -16.94 2.62
N ARG A 280 -27.92 -17.35 3.65
CA ARG A 280 -29.25 -17.96 3.44
C ARG A 280 -30.13 -16.88 2.84
N GLN A 281 -30.52 -17.09 1.60
CA GLN A 281 -31.53 -16.30 0.92
C GLN A 281 -32.85 -16.45 1.67
N GLY A 282 -33.39 -15.35 2.17
CA GLY A 282 -34.77 -15.29 2.68
C GLY A 282 -34.85 -14.98 4.17
N GLU A 283 -34.73 -13.70 4.51
CA GLU A 283 -35.39 -13.09 5.70
C GLU A 283 -35.28 -11.57 5.57
N LEU A 284 -36.00 -10.99 4.61
CA LEU A 284 -36.19 -9.54 4.46
C LEU A 284 -37.61 -9.19 3.99
N SER A 285 -38.58 -10.07 4.24
CA SER A 285 -39.97 -9.90 3.80
C SER A 285 -41.00 -9.82 4.93
N SER A 286 -40.61 -9.53 6.17
CA SER A 286 -41.56 -9.46 7.30
C SER A 286 -41.67 -8.10 8.00
N LEU A 287 -41.07 -7.01 7.48
CA LEU A 287 -41.14 -5.69 8.11
C LEU A 287 -41.68 -4.55 7.21
N ALA A 288 -42.40 -4.88 6.15
CA ALA A 288 -43.17 -3.90 5.37
C ALA A 288 -44.65 -4.30 5.35
N GLY A 289 -45.35 -4.08 6.46
CA GLY A 289 -46.76 -4.43 6.56
C GLY A 289 -47.39 -4.23 7.93
N ALA A 290 -47.19 -3.08 8.58
CA ALA A 290 -48.04 -2.65 9.69
C ALA A 290 -47.91 -1.13 9.86
N GLY A 291 -48.92 -0.39 9.40
CA GLY A 291 -48.98 1.06 9.50
C GLY A 291 -50.19 1.58 8.74
N THR A 292 -51.37 1.29 9.28
CA THR A 292 -52.63 1.99 9.01
C THR A 292 -52.53 3.46 9.40
#